data_AF-A0A0P1EE07-F1
#
_entry.id   AF-A0A0P1EE07-F1
#
_cell.length_a   1.000
_cell.length_b   1.000
_cell.length_c   1.000
_cell.angle_alpha   90.00
_cell.angle_beta   90.00
_cell.angle_gamma   90.00
#
_symmetry.space_group_name_H-M   'P 1'
#
loop_
_entity.id
_entity.type
_entity.pdbx_description
1 polymer ?
#
loop_
_entity_poly.entity_id
_entity_poly.type
_entity_poly.pdbx_seq_one_letter_code
_entity_poly.pdbx_strand_id
1 'polypeptide(L)'
;MAEQDPRYVSVTPMKNEGPFVLEWVAHNRAIGVDKIVVMTNDCTDGTDALLQRLDDLGILKHVDNNSGKQSSPQKRAYRKFLSMDFAQPNDWVIVIDADEMINVKTGDNTLRALTDAIPDAKTISMTWRLFGNAGKVGYEDRFLSDQYRRAAAENTKRPAQAWGFKTMFKRGLWDRLGVHRPHRATVETMEECHWYNGSGQLMPDRYFTKSWRSMGDSVGYDLVQVNHYALKSCESYLVKKMRGRAHHLGDSLGMEYWNMMNQNAEEDGSIDATLDRKRGLYYEMLSDPEVARLHHASCDLHRKQIAQLRDLPEMQELMQQMTAGLTASQRA
;
A
#
# COMPACT_ATOMS: atom_id res chain seq x y z
N MET A 1 30.22 -15.09 14.52
CA MET A 1 28.94 -14.51 14.98
C MET A 1 27.86 -15.28 14.28
N ALA A 2 26.84 -15.79 14.99
CA ALA A 2 25.69 -16.37 14.30
C ALA A 2 25.10 -15.29 13.37
N GLU A 3 24.92 -15.63 12.10
CA GLU A 3 24.28 -14.72 11.14
C GLU A 3 22.86 -14.48 11.66
N GLN A 4 22.52 -13.22 11.96
CA GLN A 4 21.17 -12.88 12.42
C GLN A 4 20.18 -13.18 11.29
N ASP A 5 19.03 -13.76 11.63
CA ASP A 5 17.97 -13.97 10.65
C ASP A 5 17.59 -12.63 9.99
N PRO A 6 17.40 -12.62 8.66
CA PRO A 6 17.13 -11.40 7.92
C PRO A 6 15.76 -10.83 8.31
N ARG A 7 15.71 -9.53 8.56
CA ARG A 7 14.48 -8.82 8.93
C ARG A 7 13.69 -8.40 7.69
N TYR A 8 12.40 -8.19 7.85
CA TYR A 8 11.51 -7.58 6.88
C TYR A 8 11.25 -6.12 7.22
N VAL A 9 11.62 -5.22 6.32
CA VAL A 9 11.56 -3.77 6.52
C VAL A 9 10.61 -3.15 5.49
N SER A 10 9.54 -2.54 5.98
CA SER A 10 8.63 -1.72 5.18
C SER A 10 9.01 -0.25 5.29
N VAL A 11 9.04 0.47 4.17
CA VAL A 11 9.28 1.91 4.13
C VAL A 11 8.30 2.60 3.20
N THR A 12 7.66 3.68 3.67
CA THR A 12 6.69 4.38 2.84
C THR A 12 6.55 5.87 3.18
N PRO A 13 6.50 6.76 2.18
CA PRO A 13 6.05 8.13 2.39
C PRO A 13 4.52 8.18 2.49
N MET A 14 3.98 8.92 3.45
CA MET A 14 2.53 9.10 3.62
C MET A 14 2.13 10.57 3.64
N LYS A 15 0.86 10.82 3.28
CA LYS A 15 0.19 12.12 3.45
C LYS A 15 -1.30 11.90 3.62
N ASN A 16 -1.83 12.36 4.75
CA ASN A 16 -3.25 12.33 5.06
C ASN A 16 -3.88 10.93 4.92
N GLU A 17 -3.42 9.99 5.75
CA GLU A 17 -3.92 8.61 5.82
C GLU A 17 -4.38 8.25 7.25
N GLY A 18 -4.56 9.24 8.14
CA GLY A 18 -4.87 9.04 9.55
C GLY A 18 -6.02 8.07 9.82
N PRO A 19 -7.15 8.17 9.10
CA PRO A 19 -8.27 7.24 9.26
C PRO A 19 -7.97 5.77 8.91
N PHE A 20 -6.90 5.52 8.15
CA PHE A 20 -6.60 4.20 7.56
C PHE A 20 -5.26 3.62 8.04
N VAL A 21 -4.36 4.44 8.56
CA VAL A 21 -2.97 4.06 8.84
C VAL A 21 -2.84 2.99 9.92
N LEU A 22 -3.74 2.96 10.90
CA LEU A 22 -3.70 1.94 11.96
C LEU A 22 -3.97 0.53 11.42
N GLU A 23 -4.89 0.36 10.48
CA GLU A 23 -5.09 -0.95 9.82
C GLU A 23 -3.82 -1.35 9.06
N TRP A 24 -3.21 -0.41 8.31
CA TRP A 24 -2.01 -0.68 7.54
C TRP A 24 -0.82 -1.10 8.43
N VAL A 25 -0.62 -0.42 9.56
CA VAL A 25 0.43 -0.80 10.54
C VAL A 25 0.15 -2.17 11.12
N ALA A 26 -1.09 -2.42 11.55
CA ALA A 26 -1.50 -3.71 12.11
C ALA A 26 -1.33 -4.86 11.09
N HIS A 27 -1.70 -4.63 9.82
CA HIS A 27 -1.57 -5.61 8.75
C HIS A 27 -0.11 -5.95 8.47
N ASN A 28 0.75 -4.95 8.31
CA ASN A 28 2.18 -5.17 8.07
C ASN A 28 2.82 -5.95 9.24
N ARG A 29 2.49 -5.62 10.49
CA ARG A 29 2.95 -6.40 11.65
C ARG A 29 2.39 -7.83 11.64
N ALA A 30 1.12 -8.02 11.26
CA ALA A 30 0.47 -9.34 11.24
C ALA A 30 1.11 -10.32 10.25
N ILE A 31 1.62 -9.82 9.13
CA ILE A 31 2.34 -10.62 8.11
C ILE A 31 3.84 -10.77 8.41
N GLY A 32 4.32 -10.30 9.56
CA GLY A 32 5.71 -10.45 9.97
C GLY A 32 6.67 -9.40 9.42
N VAL A 33 6.22 -8.17 9.17
CA VAL A 33 7.14 -7.03 8.99
C VAL A 33 7.76 -6.68 10.36
N ASP A 34 9.07 -6.84 10.48
CA ASP A 34 9.82 -6.58 11.72
C ASP A 34 10.03 -5.09 12.00
N LYS A 35 10.19 -4.29 10.94
CA LYS A 35 10.49 -2.86 11.03
C LYS A 35 9.69 -2.07 10.03
N ILE A 36 9.03 -1.02 10.49
CA ILE A 36 8.22 -0.12 9.67
C ILE A 36 8.81 1.28 9.76
N VAL A 37 9.02 1.94 8.62
CA VAL A 37 9.41 3.36 8.54
C VAL A 37 8.37 4.13 7.76
N VAL A 38 7.74 5.11 8.42
CA VAL A 38 6.76 5.99 7.78
C VAL A 38 7.28 7.42 7.74
N MET A 39 7.26 8.01 6.54
CA MET A 39 7.79 9.34 6.27
C MET A 39 6.66 10.29 5.86
N THR A 40 6.19 11.13 6.77
CA THR A 40 5.03 11.99 6.52
C THR A 40 5.38 13.26 5.76
N ASN A 41 4.43 13.76 4.97
CA ASN A 41 4.63 14.94 4.12
C ASN A 41 3.41 15.85 4.20
N ASP A 42 3.58 17.04 4.78
CA ASP A 42 2.64 18.14 4.90
C ASP A 42 1.24 17.64 5.31
N CYS A 43 1.17 16.85 6.38
CA CYS A 43 -0.09 16.28 6.85
C CYS A 43 -0.97 17.35 7.49
N THR A 44 -2.27 17.22 7.30
CA THR A 44 -3.29 18.18 7.78
C THR A 44 -4.47 17.50 8.45
N ASP A 45 -4.44 16.18 8.60
CA ASP A 45 -5.51 15.36 9.17
C ASP A 45 -5.09 14.67 10.49
N GLY A 46 -3.90 14.99 11.02
CA GLY A 46 -3.35 14.37 12.23
C GLY A 46 -2.58 13.07 11.99
N THR A 47 -2.37 12.64 10.73
CA THR A 47 -1.56 11.45 10.39
C THR A 47 -0.18 11.48 11.04
N ASP A 48 0.49 12.62 11.00
CA ASP A 48 1.82 12.84 11.57
C ASP A 48 1.85 12.74 13.09
N ALA A 49 0.88 13.34 13.77
CA ALA A 49 0.76 13.21 15.22
C ALA A 49 0.48 11.77 15.66
N LEU A 50 -0.41 11.07 14.95
CA LEU A 50 -0.72 9.66 15.20
C LEU A 50 0.52 8.78 14.99
N LEU A 51 1.23 8.95 13.88
CA LEU A 51 2.46 8.20 13.60
C LEU A 51 3.59 8.55 14.57
N GLN A 52 3.68 9.79 15.03
CA GLN A 52 4.64 10.17 16.07
C GLN A 52 4.36 9.43 17.38
N ARG A 53 3.08 9.34 17.79
CA ARG A 53 2.71 8.55 18.98
C ARG A 53 3.11 7.09 18.85
N LEU A 54 2.96 6.49 17.67
CA LEU A 54 3.40 5.11 17.41
C LEU A 54 4.93 4.95 17.43
N ASP A 55 5.70 5.97 17.03
CA ASP A 55 7.17 6.00 17.18
C ASP A 55 7.58 6.08 18.65
N ASP A 56 6.92 6.93 19.44
CA ASP A 56 7.18 7.05 20.89
C ASP A 56 6.92 5.74 21.64
N LEU A 57 5.95 4.93 21.16
CA LEU A 57 5.65 3.60 21.67
C LEU A 57 6.57 2.50 21.11
N GLY A 58 7.47 2.83 20.18
CA GLY A 58 8.42 1.89 19.56
C GLY A 58 7.79 0.91 18.56
N ILE A 59 6.56 1.17 18.10
CA ILE A 59 5.81 0.29 17.19
C ILE A 59 6.33 0.40 15.75
N LEU A 60 6.72 1.61 15.34
CA LEU A 60 7.30 1.92 14.03
C LEU A 60 8.31 3.05 14.18
N LYS A 61 9.01 3.40 13.10
CA LYS A 61 9.81 4.62 13.03
C LYS A 61 9.09 5.69 12.23
N HIS A 62 8.78 6.83 12.86
CA HIS A 62 8.27 8.01 12.18
C HIS A 62 9.41 8.95 11.81
N VAL A 63 9.33 9.55 10.62
CA VAL A 63 10.29 10.55 10.14
C VAL A 63 9.54 11.69 9.49
N ASP A 64 9.71 12.90 10.02
CA ASP A 64 9.23 14.11 9.34
C ASP A 64 9.94 14.25 7.98
N ASN A 65 9.14 14.23 6.91
CA ASN A 65 9.56 14.49 5.55
C ASN A 65 8.80 15.69 4.95
N ASN A 66 8.70 16.77 5.69
CA ASN A 66 8.31 18.09 5.22
C ASN A 66 9.53 18.78 4.58
N SER A 67 9.28 19.71 3.66
CA SER A 67 10.34 20.48 3.00
C SER A 67 9.78 21.74 2.35
N GLY A 68 10.35 22.90 2.69
CA GLY A 68 10.08 24.16 1.99
C GLY A 68 10.62 24.24 0.55
N LYS A 69 11.44 23.27 0.12
CA LYS A 69 11.98 23.21 -1.25
C LYS A 69 11.08 22.39 -2.17
N GLN A 70 10.80 22.91 -3.37
CA GLN A 70 10.08 22.19 -4.43
C GLN A 70 10.88 20.96 -4.89
N SER A 71 10.52 19.79 -4.36
CA SER A 71 11.21 18.53 -4.63
C SER A 71 10.28 17.36 -4.34
N SER A 72 10.42 16.27 -5.09
CA SER A 72 9.59 15.07 -4.92
C SER A 72 9.69 14.55 -3.47
N PRO A 73 8.57 14.53 -2.72
CA PRO A 73 8.55 14.04 -1.34
C PRO A 73 9.01 12.59 -1.24
N GLN A 74 8.57 11.76 -2.18
CA GLN A 74 8.96 10.37 -2.31
C GLN A 74 10.47 10.18 -2.51
N LYS A 75 11.09 10.88 -3.48
CA LYS A 75 12.55 10.77 -3.69
C LYS A 75 13.35 11.21 -2.47
N ARG A 76 12.84 12.18 -1.70
CA ARG A 76 13.46 12.62 -0.44
C ARG A 76 13.33 11.58 0.66
N ALA A 77 12.15 11.00 0.85
CA ALA A 77 11.90 9.92 1.79
C ALA A 77 12.88 8.75 1.56
N TYR A 78 13.01 8.31 0.31
CA TYR A 78 13.92 7.21 -0.02
C TYR A 78 15.39 7.53 0.24
N ARG A 79 15.85 8.75 -0.07
CA ARG A 79 17.22 9.15 0.26
C ARG A 79 17.46 9.20 1.77
N LYS A 80 16.50 9.71 2.55
CA LYS A 80 16.56 9.71 4.02
C LYS A 80 16.66 8.29 4.55
N PHE A 81 15.78 7.38 4.11
CA PHE A 81 15.81 5.98 4.52
C PHE A 81 17.18 5.33 4.28
N LEU A 82 17.74 5.51 3.07
CA LEU A 82 19.04 4.95 2.70
C LEU A 82 20.20 5.54 3.55
N SER A 83 20.02 6.72 4.15
CA SER A 83 21.01 7.33 5.05
C SER A 83 20.85 6.97 6.54
N MET A 84 19.75 6.32 6.92
CA MET A 84 19.44 6.01 8.33
C MET A 84 20.11 4.72 8.85
N ASP A 85 20.84 3.98 8.01
CA ASP A 85 21.39 2.64 8.30
C ASP A 85 20.38 1.68 8.98
N PHE A 86 19.10 1.82 8.59
CA PHE A 86 17.99 1.16 9.29
C PHE A 86 17.81 -0.30 8.85
N ALA A 87 18.19 -0.62 7.60
CA ALA A 87 18.14 -1.94 7.01
C ALA A 87 19.56 -2.39 6.62
N GLN A 88 19.95 -3.58 7.09
CA GLN A 88 21.22 -4.23 6.83
C GLN A 88 21.23 -4.93 5.46
N PRO A 89 22.39 -5.24 4.86
CA PRO A 89 22.45 -5.82 3.51
C PRO A 89 21.60 -7.08 3.30
N ASN A 90 21.48 -7.92 4.33
CA ASN A 90 20.72 -9.17 4.28
C ASN A 90 19.22 -9.00 4.59
N ASP A 91 18.78 -7.84 5.07
CA ASP A 91 17.36 -7.58 5.33
C ASP A 91 16.58 -7.48 4.01
N TRP A 92 15.32 -7.89 4.06
CA TRP A 92 14.34 -7.65 3.00
C TRP A 92 13.74 -6.27 3.16
N VAL A 93 13.70 -5.48 2.08
CA VAL A 93 13.10 -4.15 2.05
C VAL A 93 11.98 -4.13 1.03
N ILE A 94 10.86 -3.50 1.38
CA ILE A 94 9.76 -3.21 0.46
C ILE A 94 9.24 -1.78 0.66
N VAL A 95 8.92 -1.13 -0.47
CA VAL A 95 8.10 0.07 -0.47
C VAL A 95 6.65 -0.34 -0.72
N ILE A 96 5.76 -0.09 0.24
CA ILE A 96 4.33 -0.44 0.15
C ILE A 96 3.48 0.79 0.54
N ASP A 97 2.55 1.19 -0.31
CA ASP A 97 1.75 2.40 -0.11
C ASP A 97 0.65 2.15 0.94
N ALA A 98 0.10 3.22 1.53
CA ALA A 98 -0.89 3.11 2.60
C ALA A 98 -2.23 2.48 2.17
N ASP A 99 -2.51 2.46 0.86
CA ASP A 99 -3.69 1.81 0.26
C ASP A 99 -3.39 0.40 -0.28
N GLU A 100 -2.26 -0.19 0.10
CA GLU A 100 -1.82 -1.51 -0.36
C GLU A 100 -1.55 -2.46 0.81
N MET A 101 -2.01 -3.71 0.66
CA MET A 101 -1.84 -4.77 1.66
C MET A 101 -1.23 -6.01 0.99
N ILE A 102 -0.05 -6.44 1.46
CA ILE A 102 0.56 -7.70 0.99
C ILE A 102 -0.27 -8.86 1.53
N ASN A 103 -0.76 -9.71 0.63
CA ASN A 103 -1.58 -10.87 0.93
C ASN A 103 -0.79 -12.14 0.59
N VAL A 104 -0.10 -12.70 1.59
CA VAL A 104 0.64 -13.95 1.47
C VAL A 104 -0.35 -15.12 1.57
N LYS A 105 -0.29 -16.05 0.62
CA LYS A 105 -1.24 -17.17 0.46
C LYS A 105 -0.60 -18.54 0.67
N THR A 106 0.60 -18.56 1.25
CA THR A 106 1.36 -19.78 1.56
C THR A 106 1.71 -19.86 3.06
N GLY A 107 1.97 -21.08 3.53
CA GLY A 107 2.36 -21.36 4.91
C GLY A 107 1.43 -20.74 5.94
N ASP A 108 2.00 -19.97 6.87
CA ASP A 108 1.28 -19.25 7.93
C ASP A 108 0.94 -17.79 7.55
N ASN A 109 0.91 -17.48 6.25
CA ASN A 109 0.62 -16.15 5.69
C ASN A 109 1.59 -15.04 6.16
N THR A 110 2.83 -15.40 6.50
CA THR A 110 3.90 -14.42 6.82
C THR A 110 4.87 -14.23 5.65
N LEU A 111 5.59 -13.11 5.66
CA LEU A 111 6.70 -12.88 4.73
C LEU A 111 7.82 -13.91 4.88
N ARG A 112 7.99 -14.48 6.09
CA ARG A 112 8.89 -15.62 6.34
C ARG A 112 8.47 -16.83 5.54
N ALA A 113 7.22 -17.27 5.69
CA ALA A 113 6.66 -18.39 4.91
C ALA A 113 6.75 -18.16 3.40
N LEU A 114 6.55 -16.93 2.91
CA LEU A 114 6.72 -16.61 1.50
C LEU A 114 8.16 -16.87 1.02
N THR A 115 9.16 -16.37 1.76
CA THR A 115 10.56 -16.56 1.38
C THR A 115 11.07 -17.97 1.62
N ASP A 116 10.45 -18.74 2.53
CA ASP A 116 10.76 -20.16 2.71
C ASP A 116 10.17 -21.03 1.59
N ALA A 117 9.05 -20.59 1.00
CA ALA A 117 8.48 -21.22 -0.19
C ALA A 117 9.32 -20.97 -1.46
N ILE A 118 10.20 -19.97 -1.45
CA ILE A 118 11.12 -19.63 -2.55
C ILE A 118 12.53 -19.39 -1.98
N PRO A 119 13.22 -20.43 -1.47
CA PRO A 119 14.42 -20.26 -0.64
C PRO A 119 15.58 -19.55 -1.35
N ASP A 120 15.66 -19.67 -2.68
CA ASP A 120 16.69 -19.01 -3.48
C ASP A 120 16.40 -17.53 -3.75
N ALA A 121 15.19 -17.04 -3.44
CA ALA A 121 14.78 -15.69 -3.78
C ALA A 121 15.63 -14.63 -3.05
N LYS A 122 16.07 -13.64 -3.82
CA LYS A 122 16.63 -12.40 -3.27
C LYS A 122 15.82 -11.16 -3.69
N THR A 123 14.91 -11.33 -4.65
CA THR A 123 13.98 -10.30 -5.12
C THR A 123 12.63 -10.93 -5.46
N ILE A 124 11.51 -10.36 -5.01
CA ILE A 124 10.16 -10.88 -5.27
C ILE A 124 9.25 -9.74 -5.69
N SER A 125 8.73 -9.78 -6.93
CA SER A 125 7.70 -8.86 -7.40
C SER A 125 6.30 -9.45 -7.18
N MET A 126 5.50 -8.75 -6.39
CA MET A 126 4.15 -9.14 -6.00
C MET A 126 3.15 -8.35 -6.85
N THR A 127 2.43 -9.03 -7.73
CA THR A 127 1.47 -8.38 -8.62
C THR A 127 0.28 -7.84 -7.82
N TRP A 128 -0.15 -6.63 -8.17
CA TRP A 128 -1.36 -6.03 -7.63
C TRP A 128 -2.59 -6.83 -8.01
N ARG A 129 -3.54 -6.90 -7.09
CA ARG A 129 -4.93 -7.21 -7.36
C ARG A 129 -5.73 -5.95 -7.03
N LEU A 130 -6.32 -5.30 -8.03
CA LEU A 130 -7.07 -4.06 -7.79
C LEU A 130 -8.39 -4.37 -7.12
N PHE A 131 -8.67 -3.72 -6.00
CA PHE A 131 -9.96 -3.78 -5.31
C PHE A 131 -10.77 -2.53 -5.62
N GLY A 132 -12.00 -2.74 -6.07
CA GLY A 132 -12.96 -1.69 -6.32
C GLY A 132 -13.63 -1.19 -5.04
N ASN A 133 -14.53 -0.22 -5.19
CA ASN A 133 -15.26 0.37 -4.07
C ASN A 133 -16.33 -0.56 -3.47
N ALA A 134 -16.58 -1.74 -4.05
CA ALA A 134 -17.56 -2.72 -3.59
C ALA A 134 -18.98 -2.12 -3.37
N GLY A 135 -19.33 -1.10 -4.15
CA GLY A 135 -20.59 -0.37 -4.02
C GLY A 135 -20.72 0.50 -2.77
N LYS A 136 -19.64 0.70 -2.01
CA LYS A 136 -19.65 1.56 -0.82
C LYS A 136 -19.61 3.03 -1.21
N VAL A 137 -20.66 3.74 -0.80
CA VAL A 137 -20.80 5.18 -1.00
C VAL A 137 -20.23 5.93 0.20
N GLY A 138 -20.73 5.61 1.39
CA GLY A 138 -20.36 6.28 2.64
C GLY A 138 -18.99 5.85 3.17
N TYR A 139 -18.31 6.77 3.86
CA TYR A 139 -17.16 6.43 4.71
C TYR A 139 -17.63 5.78 6.03
N GLU A 140 -16.99 4.67 6.39
CA GLU A 140 -17.10 4.03 7.71
C GLU A 140 -15.69 3.77 8.28
N ASP A 141 -15.52 4.04 9.58
CA ASP A 141 -14.28 3.76 10.33
C ASP A 141 -14.21 2.25 10.66
N ARG A 142 -13.86 1.47 9.63
CA ARG A 142 -13.69 0.02 9.66
C ARG A 142 -12.56 -0.35 8.72
N PHE A 143 -12.00 -1.54 8.90
CA PHE A 143 -10.95 -2.06 8.00
C PHE A 143 -11.37 -2.03 6.53
N LEU A 144 -10.51 -1.46 5.69
CA LEU A 144 -10.62 -1.49 4.24
C LEU A 144 -10.78 -2.93 3.76
N SER A 145 -9.91 -3.82 4.25
CA SER A 145 -9.93 -5.24 3.89
C SER A 145 -11.23 -5.97 4.28
N ASP A 146 -11.95 -5.50 5.31
CA ASP A 146 -13.25 -6.05 5.70
C ASP A 146 -14.38 -5.51 4.82
N GLN A 147 -14.26 -4.28 4.32
CA GLN A 147 -15.31 -3.54 3.59
C GLN A 147 -15.27 -3.74 2.07
N TYR A 148 -14.08 -3.78 1.48
CA TYR A 148 -13.87 -3.77 0.03
C TYR A 148 -13.43 -5.16 -0.42
N ARG A 149 -14.39 -6.08 -0.61
CA ARG A 149 -14.12 -7.51 -0.94
C ARG A 149 -14.26 -7.85 -2.42
N ARG A 150 -14.41 -6.84 -3.28
CA ARG A 150 -14.60 -7.03 -4.72
C ARG A 150 -13.36 -6.57 -5.47
N ALA A 151 -12.76 -7.46 -6.24
CA ALA A 151 -11.50 -7.26 -6.92
C ALA A 151 -11.60 -7.45 -8.44
N ALA A 152 -10.56 -7.06 -9.17
CA ALA A 152 -10.32 -7.47 -10.54
C ALA A 152 -10.26 -9.00 -10.66
N ALA A 153 -10.51 -9.54 -11.85
CA ALA A 153 -10.16 -10.93 -12.14
C ALA A 153 -8.63 -11.08 -12.25
N GLU A 154 -8.11 -12.30 -12.07
CA GLU A 154 -6.65 -12.55 -12.14
C GLU A 154 -6.10 -12.11 -13.50
N ASN A 155 -6.86 -12.45 -14.56
CA ASN A 155 -6.51 -12.22 -15.95
C ASN A 155 -6.98 -10.85 -16.47
N THR A 156 -6.97 -9.81 -15.63
CA THR A 156 -7.29 -8.44 -16.04
C THR A 156 -6.07 -7.78 -16.69
N LYS A 157 -5.90 -7.97 -18.01
CA LYS A 157 -4.81 -7.38 -18.80
C LYS A 157 -4.90 -5.85 -18.94
N ARG A 158 -6.11 -5.30 -18.82
CA ARG A 158 -6.41 -3.87 -18.96
C ARG A 158 -7.29 -3.44 -17.79
N PRO A 159 -7.03 -2.27 -17.20
CA PRO A 159 -5.97 -1.32 -17.54
C PRO A 159 -4.57 -1.85 -17.20
N ALA A 160 -3.51 -1.21 -17.69
CA ALA A 160 -2.13 -1.69 -17.45
C ALA A 160 -1.78 -1.73 -15.94
N GLN A 161 -2.42 -0.85 -15.18
CA GLN A 161 -2.37 -0.74 -13.73
C GLN A 161 -2.88 -2.01 -13.04
N ALA A 162 -3.78 -2.78 -13.66
CA ALA A 162 -4.28 -4.02 -13.05
C ALA A 162 -3.18 -5.06 -12.79
N TRP A 163 -2.06 -4.97 -13.52
CA TRP A 163 -0.88 -5.81 -13.32
C TRP A 163 0.34 -5.03 -12.85
N GLY A 164 0.18 -3.81 -12.32
CA GLY A 164 1.28 -3.16 -11.59
C GLY A 164 1.77 -4.05 -10.44
N PHE A 165 2.95 -3.77 -9.89
CA PHE A 165 3.46 -4.54 -8.76
C PHE A 165 4.21 -3.67 -7.76
N LYS A 166 4.48 -4.27 -6.60
CA LYS A 166 5.54 -3.87 -5.66
C LYS A 166 6.57 -4.97 -5.58
N THR A 167 7.81 -4.61 -5.27
CA THR A 167 8.92 -5.55 -5.22
C THR A 167 9.60 -5.46 -3.86
N MET A 168 9.69 -6.61 -3.18
CA MET A 168 10.52 -6.80 -2.00
C MET A 168 11.88 -7.35 -2.42
N PHE A 169 12.96 -6.92 -1.80
CA PHE A 169 14.31 -7.30 -2.22
C PHE A 169 15.31 -7.28 -1.06
N LYS A 170 16.38 -8.06 -1.17
CA LYS A 170 17.54 -7.99 -0.28
C LYS A 170 18.21 -6.62 -0.41
N ARG A 171 18.32 -5.88 0.69
CA ARG A 171 18.81 -4.49 0.70
C ARG A 171 20.16 -4.33 0.01
N GLY A 172 21.09 -5.26 0.20
CA GLY A 172 22.44 -5.21 -0.37
C GLY A 172 22.51 -5.35 -1.89
N LEU A 173 21.45 -5.85 -2.54
CA LEU A 173 21.42 -6.04 -4.00
C LEU A 173 21.14 -4.75 -4.78
N TRP A 174 20.69 -3.67 -4.11
CA TRP A 174 20.17 -2.50 -4.81
C TRP A 174 20.52 -1.19 -4.09
N ASP A 175 21.09 -0.21 -4.80
CA ASP A 175 21.51 1.06 -4.22
C ASP A 175 20.38 2.09 -4.05
N ARG A 176 19.26 1.91 -4.77
CA ARG A 176 18.16 2.88 -4.77
C ARG A 176 16.81 2.19 -4.60
N LEU A 177 15.99 2.79 -3.75
CA LEU A 177 14.56 2.47 -3.69
C LEU A 177 13.82 3.09 -4.89
N GLY A 178 12.75 2.43 -5.30
CA GLY A 178 11.77 2.95 -6.24
C GLY A 178 10.37 2.52 -5.81
N VAL A 179 9.36 3.22 -6.32
CA VAL A 179 7.97 3.02 -5.88
C VAL A 179 7.41 1.65 -6.25
N HIS A 180 7.83 1.06 -7.37
CA HIS A 180 7.38 -0.28 -7.79
C HIS A 180 8.46 -1.35 -7.60
N ARG A 181 9.72 -0.95 -7.76
CA ARG A 181 10.89 -1.83 -7.69
C ARG A 181 12.14 -1.04 -7.35
N PRO A 182 13.18 -1.71 -6.82
CA PRO A 182 14.48 -1.09 -6.66
C PRO A 182 15.14 -0.72 -8.00
N HIS A 183 16.14 0.14 -7.93
CA HIS A 183 16.95 0.59 -9.05
C HIS A 183 18.44 0.52 -8.70
N ARG A 184 19.29 0.46 -9.73
CA ARG A 184 20.75 0.34 -9.61
C ARG A 184 21.15 -0.89 -8.82
N ALA A 185 21.09 -2.04 -9.48
CA ALA A 185 21.59 -3.28 -8.91
C ALA A 185 23.09 -3.15 -8.59
N THR A 186 23.53 -3.79 -7.52
CA THR A 186 24.95 -3.91 -7.15
C THR A 186 25.64 -5.09 -7.83
N VAL A 187 24.87 -5.90 -8.54
CA VAL A 187 25.29 -7.04 -9.36
C VAL A 187 25.18 -6.73 -10.85
N GLU A 188 25.83 -7.51 -11.70
CA GLU A 188 25.91 -7.25 -13.14
C GLU A 188 24.81 -7.93 -13.94
N THR A 189 24.22 -9.02 -13.42
CA THR A 189 23.24 -9.84 -14.14
C THR A 189 21.88 -9.98 -13.44
N MET A 190 20.85 -10.32 -14.21
CA MET A 190 19.51 -10.64 -13.67
C MET A 190 19.53 -11.94 -12.86
N GLU A 191 20.32 -12.93 -13.26
CA GLU A 191 20.42 -14.23 -12.60
C GLU A 191 20.86 -14.07 -11.13
N GLU A 192 21.86 -13.23 -10.88
CA GLU A 192 22.35 -12.92 -9.53
C GLU A 192 21.30 -12.25 -8.62
N CYS A 193 20.26 -11.63 -9.20
CA CYS A 193 19.16 -11.04 -8.46
C CYS A 193 18.19 -12.08 -7.90
N HIS A 194 18.22 -13.32 -8.40
CA HIS A 194 17.29 -14.41 -8.06
C HIS A 194 15.85 -13.88 -7.90
N TRP A 195 15.33 -13.33 -9.00
CA TRP A 195 14.12 -12.54 -9.00
C TRP A 195 12.92 -13.38 -9.41
N TYR A 196 11.93 -13.48 -8.53
CA TYR A 196 10.71 -14.26 -8.73
C TYR A 196 9.44 -13.39 -8.73
N ASN A 197 8.36 -13.89 -9.33
CA ASN A 197 7.03 -13.30 -9.26
C ASN A 197 6.22 -13.83 -8.06
N GLY A 198 4.97 -13.37 -7.92
CA GLY A 198 4.06 -13.78 -6.85
C GLY A 198 3.63 -15.26 -6.88
N SER A 199 3.95 -16.01 -7.93
CA SER A 199 3.75 -17.46 -8.04
C SER A 199 5.03 -18.27 -7.85
N GLY A 200 6.15 -17.63 -7.51
CA GLY A 200 7.45 -18.33 -7.36
C GLY A 200 8.14 -18.69 -8.67
N GLN A 201 7.73 -18.07 -9.79
CA GLN A 201 8.36 -18.27 -11.09
C GLN A 201 9.41 -17.18 -11.35
N LEU A 202 10.50 -17.54 -12.03
CA LEU A 202 11.55 -16.58 -12.39
C LEU A 202 11.01 -15.45 -13.26
N MET A 203 11.43 -14.23 -12.95
CA MET A 203 11.08 -13.03 -13.69
C MET A 203 11.99 -12.88 -14.92
N PRO A 204 11.44 -12.50 -16.09
CA PRO A 204 12.26 -12.30 -17.29
C PRO A 204 13.25 -11.12 -17.20
N ASP A 205 14.38 -11.21 -17.89
CA ASP A 205 15.50 -10.24 -17.86
C ASP A 205 15.13 -8.76 -18.07
N ARG A 206 14.02 -8.50 -18.77
CA ARG A 206 13.52 -7.13 -18.97
C ARG A 206 13.34 -6.36 -17.66
N TYR A 207 13.06 -7.06 -16.54
CA TYR A 207 12.82 -6.45 -15.23
C TYR A 207 14.09 -5.90 -14.57
N PHE A 208 15.26 -6.42 -14.95
CA PHE A 208 16.54 -5.93 -14.47
C PHE A 208 16.71 -4.43 -14.77
N THR A 209 16.36 -4.01 -15.99
CA THR A 209 16.56 -2.63 -16.45
C THR A 209 15.29 -1.79 -16.43
N LYS A 210 14.12 -2.35 -16.76
CA LYS A 210 12.87 -1.58 -16.99
C LYS A 210 11.62 -2.31 -16.49
N SER A 211 10.45 -1.71 -16.74
CA SER A 211 9.11 -2.15 -16.30
C SER A 211 8.75 -1.83 -14.84
N TRP A 212 7.44 -1.70 -14.62
CA TRP A 212 6.77 -1.43 -13.34
C TRP A 212 5.55 -2.35 -13.13
N ARG A 213 5.30 -3.25 -14.08
CA ARG A 213 4.12 -4.12 -14.12
C ARG A 213 4.45 -5.50 -14.68
N SER A 214 3.67 -6.49 -14.28
CA SER A 214 3.65 -7.82 -14.86
C SER A 214 3.07 -7.81 -16.28
N MET A 215 3.39 -8.86 -17.01
CA MET A 215 2.94 -9.18 -18.37
C MET A 215 2.39 -10.62 -18.36
N GLY A 216 1.86 -11.11 -19.47
CA GLY A 216 1.26 -12.45 -19.53
C GLY A 216 2.22 -13.58 -19.16
N ASP A 217 3.51 -13.36 -19.33
CA ASP A 217 4.62 -14.29 -19.00
C ASP A 217 5.27 -14.01 -17.64
N SER A 218 4.72 -13.11 -16.82
CA SER A 218 5.27 -12.78 -15.49
C SER A 218 4.22 -12.49 -14.42
N VAL A 219 2.94 -12.40 -14.78
CA VAL A 219 1.84 -12.33 -13.81
C VAL A 219 1.83 -13.61 -12.97
N GLY A 220 1.62 -13.47 -11.67
CA GLY A 220 1.56 -14.60 -10.75
C GLY A 220 1.00 -14.15 -9.41
N TYR A 221 0.07 -14.95 -8.88
CA TYR A 221 -0.62 -14.68 -7.63
C TYR A 221 -0.52 -15.84 -6.64
N ASP A 222 -0.01 -17.01 -7.00
CA ASP A 222 -0.25 -18.26 -6.24
C ASP A 222 0.26 -18.20 -4.79
N LEU A 223 1.44 -17.62 -4.55
CA LEU A 223 2.06 -17.52 -3.23
C LEU A 223 1.79 -16.18 -2.55
N VAL A 224 1.69 -15.10 -3.33
CA VAL A 224 1.47 -13.75 -2.81
C VAL A 224 0.87 -12.82 -3.87
N GLN A 225 0.00 -11.92 -3.42
CA GLN A 225 -0.47 -10.77 -4.19
C GLN A 225 -0.40 -9.50 -3.34
N VAL A 226 -0.58 -8.34 -3.95
CA VAL A 226 -0.80 -7.08 -3.22
C VAL A 226 -2.22 -6.60 -3.48
N ASN A 227 -3.07 -6.61 -2.46
CA ASN A 227 -4.41 -6.05 -2.56
C ASN A 227 -4.31 -4.52 -2.60
N HIS A 228 -4.77 -3.89 -3.68
CA HIS A 228 -4.70 -2.44 -3.86
C HIS A 228 -6.08 -1.79 -3.72
N TYR A 229 -6.30 -1.12 -2.58
CA TYR A 229 -7.54 -0.44 -2.21
C TYR A 229 -7.52 1.03 -2.63
N ALA A 230 -7.22 1.28 -3.90
CA ALA A 230 -6.93 2.61 -4.40
C ALA A 230 -8.08 3.62 -4.24
N LEU A 231 -9.33 3.16 -4.23
CA LEU A 231 -10.50 4.06 -4.27
C LEU A 231 -11.15 4.27 -2.92
N LYS A 232 -11.26 3.22 -2.10
CA LYS A 232 -12.07 3.22 -0.87
C LYS A 232 -13.54 3.55 -1.21
N SER A 233 -14.26 4.26 -0.35
CA SER A 233 -15.64 4.68 -0.61
C SER A 233 -15.71 5.87 -1.58
N CYS A 234 -16.88 6.08 -2.20
CA CYS A 234 -17.12 7.27 -3.05
C CYS A 234 -16.78 8.58 -2.31
N GLU A 235 -17.19 8.70 -1.05
CA GLU A 235 -16.88 9.88 -0.23
C GLU A 235 -15.38 10.03 0.05
N SER A 236 -14.69 8.94 0.38
CA SER A 236 -13.24 8.98 0.62
C SER A 236 -12.46 9.31 -0.65
N TYR A 237 -12.99 8.96 -1.82
CA TYR A 237 -12.39 9.31 -3.10
C TYR A 237 -12.42 10.82 -3.37
N LEU A 238 -13.43 11.57 -2.88
CA LEU A 238 -13.43 13.03 -2.96
C LEU A 238 -12.22 13.63 -2.24
N VAL A 239 -11.94 13.12 -1.04
CA VAL A 239 -10.76 13.54 -0.25
C VAL A 239 -9.47 13.18 -0.98
N LYS A 240 -9.38 11.98 -1.57
CA LYS A 240 -8.23 11.56 -2.40
C LYS A 240 -8.02 12.49 -3.59
N LYS A 241 -9.08 12.87 -4.31
CA LYS A 241 -9.02 13.80 -5.45
C LYS A 241 -8.46 15.15 -5.03
N MET A 242 -8.94 15.70 -3.91
CA MET A 242 -8.47 16.99 -3.39
C MET A 242 -7.02 16.95 -2.96
N ARG A 243 -6.58 15.88 -2.29
CA ARG A 243 -5.17 15.67 -1.95
C ARG A 243 -4.29 15.62 -3.21
N GLY A 244 -4.74 14.93 -4.27
CA GLY A 244 -3.98 14.81 -5.52
C GLY A 244 -3.81 16.12 -6.28
N ARG A 245 -4.81 17.02 -6.25
CA ARG A 245 -4.71 18.38 -6.81
C ARG A 245 -3.59 19.21 -6.18
N ALA A 246 -3.27 18.99 -4.89
CA ALA A 246 -2.14 19.67 -4.24
C ALA A 246 -0.76 19.22 -4.77
N HIS A 247 -0.69 18.07 -5.47
CA HIS A 247 0.56 17.53 -6.04
C HIS A 247 0.64 17.66 -7.57
N HIS A 248 -0.48 17.87 -8.26
CA HIS A 248 -0.56 18.00 -9.71
C HIS A 248 -1.46 19.18 -10.11
N LEU A 249 -0.93 20.10 -10.94
CA LEU A 249 -1.70 21.12 -11.65
C LEU A 249 -2.59 20.44 -12.73
N GLY A 250 -3.67 19.75 -12.33
CA GLY A 250 -4.64 19.18 -13.28
C GLY A 250 -5.56 18.07 -12.77
N ASP A 251 -6.56 17.73 -13.59
CA ASP A 251 -7.69 16.78 -13.43
C ASP A 251 -7.35 15.29 -13.19
N SER A 252 -6.14 14.98 -12.75
CA SER A 252 -5.55 13.62 -12.69
C SER A 252 -6.35 12.55 -11.91
N LEU A 253 -7.34 12.94 -11.10
CA LEU A 253 -8.19 12.04 -10.31
C LEU A 253 -9.69 12.31 -10.59
N GLY A 254 -10.08 12.34 -11.87
CA GLY A 254 -11.48 12.39 -12.33
C GLY A 254 -12.14 11.01 -12.45
N MET A 255 -13.25 10.92 -13.19
CA MET A 255 -13.94 9.66 -13.47
C MET A 255 -13.11 8.67 -14.27
N GLU A 256 -12.17 9.13 -15.10
CA GLU A 256 -11.26 8.26 -15.83
C GLU A 256 -10.42 7.39 -14.88
N TYR A 257 -9.81 8.02 -13.87
CA TYR A 257 -9.05 7.30 -12.84
C TYR A 257 -9.95 6.39 -12.00
N TRP A 258 -11.14 6.88 -11.61
CA TRP A 258 -12.12 6.08 -10.89
C TRP A 258 -12.47 4.80 -11.66
N ASN A 259 -12.93 4.92 -12.91
CA ASN A 259 -13.33 3.77 -13.74
C ASN A 259 -12.17 2.80 -14.00
N MET A 260 -10.96 3.33 -14.16
CA MET A 260 -9.76 2.52 -14.33
C MET A 260 -9.49 1.65 -13.09
N MET A 261 -9.53 2.23 -11.90
CA MET A 261 -9.18 1.53 -10.66
C MET A 261 -10.36 0.75 -10.04
N ASN A 262 -11.61 1.05 -10.41
CA ASN A 262 -12.80 0.48 -9.78
C ASN A 262 -13.15 -0.93 -10.27
N GLN A 263 -12.34 -1.91 -9.88
CA GLN A 263 -12.47 -3.30 -10.34
C GLN A 263 -13.27 -4.14 -9.34
N ASN A 264 -14.49 -4.57 -9.72
CA ASN A 264 -15.41 -5.31 -8.84
C ASN A 264 -15.87 -6.67 -9.41
N ALA A 265 -15.02 -7.32 -10.22
CA ALA A 265 -15.37 -8.51 -10.97
C ALA A 265 -15.60 -9.75 -10.08
N GLU A 266 -14.71 -10.00 -9.13
CA GLU A 266 -14.69 -11.22 -8.30
C GLU A 266 -14.73 -10.87 -6.81
N GLU A 267 -15.28 -11.76 -6.00
CA GLU A 267 -15.16 -11.66 -4.55
C GLU A 267 -13.85 -12.31 -4.09
N ASP A 268 -13.07 -11.60 -3.26
CA ASP A 268 -11.81 -12.09 -2.71
C ASP A 268 -11.74 -11.77 -1.21
N GLY A 269 -11.86 -12.83 -0.40
CA GLY A 269 -11.70 -12.80 1.06
C GLY A 269 -10.40 -13.44 1.55
N SER A 270 -9.45 -13.73 0.67
CA SER A 270 -8.23 -14.50 1.03
C SER A 270 -7.36 -13.79 2.09
N ILE A 271 -7.45 -12.46 2.17
CA ILE A 271 -6.73 -11.66 3.18
C ILE A 271 -7.20 -11.94 4.62
N ASP A 272 -8.39 -12.54 4.80
CA ASP A 272 -8.94 -12.90 6.11
C ASP A 272 -8.08 -13.92 6.86
N ALA A 273 -7.18 -14.64 6.18
CA ALA A 273 -6.21 -15.54 6.81
C ALA A 273 -5.31 -14.86 7.86
N THR A 274 -5.21 -13.53 7.83
CA THR A 274 -4.45 -12.72 8.79
C THR A 274 -5.31 -11.89 9.74
N LEU A 275 -6.65 -12.02 9.64
CA LEU A 275 -7.61 -11.12 10.28
C LEU A 275 -7.47 -11.07 11.80
N ASP A 276 -7.38 -12.23 12.46
CA ASP A 276 -7.33 -12.29 13.92
C ASP A 276 -6.02 -11.68 14.46
N ARG A 277 -4.88 -11.97 13.83
CA ARG A 277 -3.58 -11.33 14.16
C ARG A 277 -3.65 -9.82 13.96
N LYS A 278 -4.17 -9.37 12.82
CA LYS A 278 -4.35 -7.95 12.48
C LYS A 278 -5.26 -7.25 13.50
N ARG A 279 -6.39 -7.86 13.88
CA ARG A 279 -7.31 -7.32 14.90
C ARG A 279 -6.64 -7.20 16.26
N GLY A 280 -5.92 -8.24 16.70
CA GLY A 280 -5.17 -8.20 17.95
C GLY A 280 -4.20 -7.02 18.01
N LEU A 281 -3.38 -6.86 16.97
CA LEU A 281 -2.41 -5.77 16.86
C LEU A 281 -3.06 -4.38 16.75
N TYR A 282 -4.18 -4.28 16.04
CA TYR A 282 -4.93 -3.03 15.92
C TYR A 282 -5.51 -2.58 17.26
N TYR A 283 -6.16 -3.49 18.01
CA TYR A 283 -6.73 -3.17 19.32
C TYR A 283 -5.67 -2.99 20.41
N GLU A 284 -4.51 -3.65 20.29
CA GLU A 284 -3.34 -3.36 21.11
C GLU A 284 -2.92 -1.89 20.95
N MET A 285 -2.82 -1.39 19.72
CA MET A 285 -2.50 0.04 19.48
C MET A 285 -3.58 0.98 20.01
N LEU A 286 -4.86 0.68 19.78
CA LEU A 286 -5.98 1.49 20.29
C LEU A 286 -6.14 1.43 21.82
N SER A 287 -5.49 0.49 22.51
CA SER A 287 -5.51 0.48 23.98
C SER A 287 -4.73 1.65 24.59
N ASP A 288 -3.83 2.29 23.84
CA ASP A 288 -3.22 3.55 24.23
C ASP A 288 -4.23 4.71 24.05
N PRO A 289 -4.57 5.45 25.12
CA PRO A 289 -5.59 6.50 25.05
C PRO A 289 -5.26 7.62 24.06
N GLU A 290 -3.97 7.93 23.87
CA GLU A 290 -3.55 8.99 22.96
C GLU A 290 -3.62 8.53 21.50
N VAL A 291 -3.24 7.28 21.21
CA VAL A 291 -3.47 6.66 19.89
C VAL A 291 -4.96 6.67 19.54
N ALA A 292 -5.82 6.23 20.47
CA ALA A 292 -7.26 6.22 20.25
C ALA A 292 -7.82 7.63 19.98
N ARG A 293 -7.41 8.62 20.79
CA ARG A 293 -7.80 10.02 20.62
C ARG A 293 -7.37 10.58 19.26
N LEU A 294 -6.12 10.33 18.86
CA LEU A 294 -5.57 10.79 17.58
C LEU A 294 -6.24 10.12 16.39
N HIS A 295 -6.48 8.80 16.44
CA HIS A 295 -7.24 8.07 15.41
C HIS A 295 -8.64 8.65 15.23
N HIS A 296 -9.40 8.77 16.32
CA HIS A 296 -10.76 9.31 16.25
C HIS A 296 -10.79 10.76 15.75
N ALA A 297 -9.82 11.59 16.16
CA ALA A 297 -9.68 12.95 15.63
C ALA A 297 -9.42 12.96 14.12
N SER A 298 -8.56 12.09 13.61
CA SER A 298 -8.34 11.93 12.16
C SER A 298 -9.60 11.47 11.42
N CYS A 299 -10.36 10.52 11.98
CA CYS A 299 -11.65 10.09 11.43
C CYS A 299 -12.67 11.23 11.36
N ASP A 300 -12.76 12.05 12.40
CA ASP A 300 -13.69 13.19 12.45
C ASP A 300 -13.30 14.29 11.47
N LEU A 301 -11.99 14.57 11.33
CA LEU A 301 -11.49 15.48 10.30
C LEU A 301 -11.80 14.98 8.89
N HIS A 302 -11.67 13.67 8.64
CA HIS A 302 -12.03 13.07 7.35
C HIS A 302 -13.53 13.21 7.05
N ARG A 303 -14.41 12.95 8.03
CA ARG A 303 -15.86 13.19 7.90
C ARG A 303 -16.18 14.66 7.61
N LYS A 304 -15.51 15.59 8.31
CA LYS A 304 -15.67 17.03 8.07
C LYS A 304 -15.25 17.44 6.67
N GLN A 305 -14.11 16.92 6.19
CA GLN A 305 -13.65 17.17 4.82
C GLN A 305 -14.64 16.60 3.80
N ILE A 306 -15.15 15.39 4.00
CA ILE A 306 -16.19 14.81 3.15
C ILE A 306 -17.40 15.74 3.09
N ALA A 307 -17.93 16.20 4.23
CA ALA A 307 -19.08 17.09 4.27
C ALA A 307 -18.83 18.39 3.48
N GLN A 308 -17.68 19.03 3.69
CA GLN A 308 -17.29 20.25 2.97
C GLN A 308 -17.17 20.02 1.45
N LEU A 309 -16.58 18.89 1.04
CA LEU A 309 -16.42 18.58 -0.38
C LEU A 309 -17.74 18.25 -1.05
N ARG A 310 -18.67 17.61 -0.35
CA ARG A 310 -20.02 17.30 -0.88
C ARG A 310 -20.86 18.55 -1.16
N ASP A 311 -20.49 19.70 -0.63
CA ASP A 311 -21.17 20.98 -0.92
C ASP A 311 -20.63 21.67 -2.18
N LEU A 312 -19.50 21.21 -2.73
CA LEU A 312 -18.91 21.79 -3.95
C LEU A 312 -19.59 21.24 -5.21
N PRO A 313 -20.05 22.08 -6.16
CA PRO A 313 -20.78 21.62 -7.36
C PRO A 313 -20.03 20.55 -8.17
N GLU A 314 -18.72 20.73 -8.38
CA GLU A 314 -17.87 19.78 -9.11
C GLU A 314 -17.73 18.41 -8.41
N MET A 315 -17.81 18.37 -7.08
CA MET A 315 -17.75 17.13 -6.30
C MET A 315 -19.13 16.47 -6.23
N GLN A 316 -20.21 17.24 -6.23
CA GLN A 316 -21.57 16.72 -6.38
C GLN A 316 -21.75 16.02 -7.72
N GLU A 317 -21.28 16.63 -8.80
CA GLU A 317 -21.28 16.01 -10.14
C GLU A 317 -20.47 14.70 -10.13
N LEU A 318 -19.26 14.72 -9.57
CA LEU A 318 -18.45 13.51 -9.45
C LEU A 318 -19.14 12.42 -8.62
N MET A 319 -19.77 12.77 -7.50
CA MET A 319 -20.55 11.83 -6.68
C MET A 319 -21.72 11.23 -7.47
N GLN A 320 -22.46 12.03 -8.23
CA GLN A 320 -23.54 11.56 -9.08
C GLN A 320 -23.01 10.57 -10.13
N GLN A 321 -21.89 10.89 -10.79
CA GLN A 321 -21.27 10.01 -11.78
C GLN A 321 -20.80 8.68 -11.17
N MET A 322 -20.16 8.70 -9.99
CA MET A 322 -19.70 7.48 -9.30
C MET A 322 -20.87 6.61 -8.80
N THR A 323 -21.98 7.22 -8.39
CA THR A 323 -23.14 6.50 -7.82
C THR A 323 -24.17 6.05 -8.84
N ALA A 324 -24.23 6.69 -10.02
CA ALA A 324 -25.14 6.29 -11.10
C ALA A 324 -24.98 4.81 -11.50
N GLY A 325 -23.73 4.32 -11.58
CA GLY A 325 -23.44 2.92 -11.92
C GLY A 325 -23.89 1.90 -10.86
N LEU A 326 -24.03 2.31 -9.59
CA LEU A 326 -24.44 1.42 -8.50
C LEU A 326 -25.93 1.07 -8.56
N THR A 327 -26.76 2.04 -8.97
CA THR A 327 -28.21 1.83 -9.10
C THR A 327 -28.61 0.91 -10.26
N ALA A 328 -27.75 0.76 -11.27
CA ALA A 328 -27.98 -0.15 -12.39
C ALA A 328 -27.65 -1.62 -12.03
N SER A 329 -26.59 -1.85 -11.26
CA SER A 329 -26.15 -3.20 -10.85
C SER A 329 -27.00 -3.81 -9.72
N GLN A 330 -27.83 -3.02 -9.04
CA GLN A 330 -28.81 -3.51 -8.04
C GLN A 330 -30.17 -3.88 -8.66
N ARG A 331 -30.36 -3.65 -9.97
CA ARG A 331 -31.59 -3.96 -10.73
C ARG A 331 -31.42 -5.13 -11.71
N ALA A 332 -30.24 -5.74 -11.77
CA ALA A 332 -29.92 -6.92 -12.59
C ALA A 332 -29.68 -8.13 -11.68
#